data_AF-F0QR77-F1
#
_entry.id   AF-F0QR77-F1
#
_cell.length_a   1.000
_cell.length_b   1.000
_cell.length_c   1.000
_cell.angle_alpha   90.00
_cell.angle_beta   90.00
_cell.angle_gamma   90.00
#
_symmetry.space_group_name_H-M   'P 1'
#
loop_
_entity.id
_entity.type
_entity.pdbx_description
1 polymer ?
#
loop_
_entity_poly.entity_id
_entity_poly.type
_entity_poly.pdbx_seq_one_letter_code
_entity_poly.pdbx_strand_id
1 'polypeptide(L)'
;MISSFYFAESGGEANRQAMFVYGAPLVLIAFLLNYFLIKKSVSTKHKRNWVERYFSRIKNNLNSCVERKKFKKPVLYYYRYISLRFHSENWIKKESSKEKFRKWKENIISFLILSIFAAIILTILIRGKYFIFGNILKGYLKSYSAEGLGIPLWNTILLLFFAVTWSLPVCFFSALFASAYLYRWRRLKYILSSFISGCGTVPPMLWAMFSMFLFIDQMKLSMGRVSIFAGVMSLFILNLPFLFSKFFNLFENYLKKYSNTFLSLGLHPYNIMFLVIQDGIKRMKLSISDSITRLNGESGLLFLTAGASKSNRLTWWGHGQTLTTKIFASKLKYNILEAKSVMYESLVLLVFVSLFIFSIFNGMWAGVLTFLKNFFKKIYYRLYLKACSGGIFSLSNLLSNFS
;
A
#
# COMPACT_ATOMS: atom_id res chain seq x y z
N MET A 1 23.15 7.05 9.61
CA MET A 1 23.46 7.68 10.90
C MET A 1 22.70 7.03 12.05
N ILE A 2 21.35 6.97 12.06
CA ILE A 2 20.61 6.27 13.12
C ILE A 2 20.97 4.77 13.12
N SER A 3 20.93 4.08 11.98
CA SER A 3 21.32 2.66 11.90
C SER A 3 22.74 2.37 12.41
N SER A 4 23.72 3.21 12.09
CA SER A 4 25.11 3.00 12.53
C SER A 4 25.31 3.11 14.05
N PHE A 5 24.48 3.89 14.76
CA PHE A 5 24.52 3.98 16.21
C PHE A 5 23.86 2.77 16.91
N TYR A 6 22.86 2.13 16.29
CA TYR A 6 22.26 0.90 16.81
C TYR A 6 23.15 -0.32 16.59
N PHE A 7 23.84 -0.34 15.44
CA PHE A 7 24.62 -1.47 14.97
C PHE A 7 26.10 -1.46 15.38
N ALA A 8 26.55 -0.45 16.13
CA ALA A 8 27.89 -0.48 16.73
C ALA A 8 27.91 -1.54 17.86
N GLU A 9 28.91 -2.43 17.81
CA GLU A 9 29.10 -3.54 18.76
C GLU A 9 29.24 -3.10 20.23
N SER A 10 29.44 -1.80 20.48
CA SER A 10 29.49 -1.13 21.80
C SER A 10 28.25 -0.28 22.13
N GLY A 11 27.13 -0.48 21.43
CA GLY A 11 25.88 0.25 21.66
C GLY A 11 25.25 -0.09 23.00
N GLY A 12 25.71 0.56 24.07
CA GLY A 12 25.16 0.44 25.43
C GLY A 12 23.67 0.80 25.49
N GLU A 13 23.01 0.44 26.59
CA GLU A 13 21.59 0.72 26.83
C GLU A 13 21.21 2.19 26.55
N ALA A 14 22.13 3.12 26.86
CA ALA A 14 22.01 4.55 26.57
C ALA A 14 21.76 4.87 25.08
N ASN A 15 22.41 4.17 24.15
CA ASN A 15 22.21 4.41 22.71
C ASN A 15 20.85 3.90 22.22
N ARG A 16 20.35 2.80 22.81
CA ARG A 16 19.01 2.30 22.53
C ARG A 16 17.93 3.22 23.10
N GLN A 17 18.12 3.68 24.34
CA GLN A 17 17.24 4.66 24.99
C GLN A 17 17.20 5.99 24.22
N ALA A 18 18.34 6.49 23.77
CA ALA A 18 18.41 7.70 22.95
C ALA A 18 17.56 7.59 21.67
N MET A 19 17.53 6.44 21.01
CA MET A 19 16.67 6.26 19.84
C MET A 19 15.17 6.27 20.16
N PHE A 20 14.74 5.77 21.32
CA PHE A 20 13.35 5.93 21.74
C PHE A 20 13.02 7.40 22.03
N VAL A 21 13.96 8.12 22.65
CA VAL A 21 13.83 9.57 22.95
C VAL A 21 13.76 10.41 21.67
N TYR A 22 14.56 10.12 20.64
CA TYR A 22 14.50 10.84 19.36
C TYR A 22 13.39 10.32 18.43
N GLY A 23 13.03 9.05 18.58
CA GLY A 23 12.00 8.39 17.78
C GLY A 23 10.58 8.85 18.13
N ALA A 24 10.26 8.99 19.42
CA ALA A 24 8.91 9.37 19.87
C ALA A 24 8.46 10.76 19.36
N PRO A 25 9.30 11.83 19.39
CA PRO A 25 8.97 13.11 18.77
C PRO A 25 8.74 13.00 17.26
N LEU A 26 9.52 12.15 16.58
CA LEU A 26 9.40 11.92 15.13
C LEU A 26 8.08 11.22 14.78
N VAL A 27 7.63 10.27 15.61
CA VAL A 27 6.28 9.69 15.52
C VAL A 27 5.23 10.79 15.67
N LEU A 28 5.32 11.61 16.72
CA LEU A 28 4.38 12.70 16.99
C LEU A 28 4.29 13.68 15.80
N ILE A 29 5.44 14.11 15.26
CA ILE A 29 5.51 14.99 14.10
C ILE A 29 4.88 14.33 12.87
N ALA A 30 5.14 13.03 12.63
CA ALA A 30 4.56 12.29 11.51
C ALA A 30 3.02 12.19 11.63
N PHE A 31 2.49 11.96 12.83
CA PHE A 31 1.04 11.95 13.08
C PHE A 31 0.42 13.34 12.89
N LEU A 32 1.05 14.39 13.40
CA LEU A 32 0.60 15.78 13.24
C LEU A 32 0.59 16.22 11.77
N LEU A 33 1.66 15.90 11.04
CA LEU A 33 1.74 16.15 9.60
C LEU A 33 0.65 15.38 8.85
N ASN A 34 0.46 14.09 9.14
CA ASN A 34 -0.56 13.31 8.45
C ASN A 34 -1.97 13.84 8.74
N TYR A 35 -2.27 14.19 10.00
CA TYR A 35 -3.53 14.82 10.37
C TYR A 35 -3.76 16.14 9.62
N PHE A 36 -2.73 17.00 9.52
CA PHE A 36 -2.82 18.27 8.81
C PHE A 36 -3.01 18.07 7.29
N LEU A 37 -2.28 17.14 6.69
CA LEU A 37 -2.38 16.80 5.26
C LEU A 37 -3.75 16.22 4.91
N ILE A 38 -4.29 15.32 5.73
CA ILE A 38 -5.64 14.76 5.53
C ILE A 38 -6.70 15.87 5.68
N LYS A 39 -6.58 16.76 6.68
CA LYS A 39 -7.48 17.90 6.84
C LYS A 39 -7.44 18.85 5.64
N LYS A 40 -6.26 19.07 5.05
CA LYS A 40 -6.08 19.86 3.83
C LYS A 40 -6.56 19.13 2.57
N SER A 41 -6.42 17.81 2.51
CA SER A 41 -6.89 16.94 1.42
C SER A 41 -8.42 16.82 1.38
N VAL A 42 -9.09 16.72 2.53
CA VAL A 42 -10.57 16.74 2.60
C VAL A 42 -11.13 18.10 2.16
N SER A 43 -10.32 19.16 2.21
CA SER A 43 -10.63 20.48 1.64
C SER A 43 -10.41 20.57 0.12
N THR A 44 -10.05 19.50 -0.59
CA THR A 44 -9.97 19.49 -2.06
C THR A 44 -11.24 18.92 -2.71
N LYS A 45 -12.43 19.30 -2.24
CA LYS A 45 -13.36 19.91 -3.23
C LYS A 45 -12.64 21.18 -3.63
N HIS A 46 -12.39 21.45 -4.90
CA HIS A 46 -11.86 22.74 -5.40
C HIS A 46 -12.70 23.92 -4.85
N LYS A 47 -12.51 24.30 -3.58
CA LYS A 47 -12.96 25.58 -3.03
C LYS A 47 -11.92 26.53 -3.57
N ARG A 48 -12.20 27.06 -4.77
CA ARG A 48 -11.38 28.06 -5.46
C ARG A 48 -10.77 28.99 -4.41
N ASN A 49 -9.43 29.02 -4.38
CA ASN A 49 -8.69 29.85 -3.44
C ASN A 49 -9.26 31.28 -3.51
N TRP A 50 -9.26 32.02 -2.41
CA TRP A 50 -9.77 33.41 -2.41
C TRP A 50 -9.12 34.23 -3.52
N VAL A 51 -7.83 34.00 -3.75
CA VAL A 51 -7.04 34.55 -4.87
C VAL A 51 -7.61 34.14 -6.22
N GLU A 52 -7.90 32.86 -6.46
CA GLU A 52 -8.55 32.43 -7.72
C GLU A 52 -9.96 33.01 -7.89
N ARG A 53 -10.72 33.16 -6.82
CA ARG A 53 -12.05 33.81 -6.86
C ARG A 53 -11.91 35.29 -7.21
N TYR A 54 -10.94 35.98 -6.63
CA TYR A 54 -10.65 37.38 -6.90
C TYR A 54 -10.17 37.59 -8.35
N PHE A 55 -9.18 36.82 -8.81
CA PHE A 55 -8.72 36.84 -10.20
C PHE A 55 -9.84 36.46 -11.17
N SER A 56 -10.70 35.49 -10.84
CA SER A 56 -11.84 35.14 -11.69
C SER A 56 -12.91 36.24 -11.75
N ARG A 57 -13.14 36.97 -10.64
CA ARG A 57 -14.03 38.14 -10.62
C ARG A 57 -13.48 39.27 -11.47
N ILE A 58 -12.20 39.59 -11.33
CA ILE A 58 -11.53 40.61 -12.15
C ILE A 58 -11.58 40.22 -13.63
N LYS A 59 -11.22 38.98 -13.96
CA LYS A 59 -11.26 38.47 -15.34
C LYS A 59 -12.67 38.50 -15.91
N ASN A 60 -13.69 38.12 -15.14
CA ASN A 60 -15.08 38.16 -15.57
C ASN A 60 -15.59 39.58 -15.73
N ASN A 61 -15.21 40.52 -14.85
CA ASN A 61 -15.57 41.93 -14.98
C ASN A 61 -14.94 42.55 -16.23
N LEU A 62 -13.64 42.31 -16.46
CA LEU A 62 -12.94 42.76 -17.66
C LEU A 62 -13.58 42.18 -18.93
N ASN A 63 -13.82 40.87 -18.97
CA ASN A 63 -14.50 40.23 -20.10
C ASN A 63 -15.91 40.79 -20.31
N SER A 64 -16.68 41.00 -19.24
CA SER A 64 -18.03 41.57 -19.35
C SER A 64 -18.02 43.01 -19.89
N CYS A 65 -16.99 43.80 -19.54
CA CYS A 65 -16.83 45.16 -20.00
C CYS A 65 -16.44 45.21 -21.49
N VAL A 66 -15.53 44.33 -21.92
CA VAL A 66 -15.15 44.16 -23.33
C VAL A 66 -16.31 43.63 -24.17
N GLU A 67 -17.11 42.72 -23.62
CA GLU A 67 -18.27 42.12 -24.31
C GLU A 67 -19.44 43.10 -24.47
N ARG A 68 -19.70 43.95 -23.46
CA ARG A 68 -20.69 45.04 -23.56
C ARG A 68 -20.34 46.05 -24.66
N LYS A 69 -19.05 46.27 -24.91
CA LYS A 69 -18.58 47.13 -26.02
C LYS A 69 -18.71 46.46 -27.39
N LYS A 70 -18.61 45.13 -27.48
CA LYS A 70 -18.60 44.40 -28.76
C LYS A 70 -19.96 43.88 -29.22
N PHE A 71 -20.90 43.55 -28.33
CA PHE A 71 -22.15 42.87 -28.70
C PHE A 71 -23.38 43.60 -28.12
N LYS A 72 -24.20 44.20 -29.00
CA LYS A 72 -25.41 44.98 -28.63
C LYS A 72 -26.66 44.15 -28.31
N LYS A 73 -26.70 42.84 -28.60
CA LYS A 73 -27.93 42.00 -28.44
C LYS A 73 -27.82 40.98 -27.29
N PRO A 74 -28.80 40.92 -26.37
CA PRO A 74 -28.78 40.03 -25.20
C PRO A 74 -29.08 38.55 -25.49
N VAL A 75 -29.58 38.20 -26.68
CA VAL A 75 -29.98 36.81 -27.01
C VAL A 75 -28.77 35.87 -27.16
N LEU A 76 -27.59 36.40 -27.52
CA LEU A 76 -26.32 35.63 -27.51
C LEU A 76 -25.84 35.27 -26.09
N TYR A 77 -26.42 35.86 -25.05
CA TYR A 77 -26.01 35.66 -23.66
C TYR A 77 -26.38 34.27 -23.13
N TYR A 78 -27.49 33.70 -23.60
CA TYR A 78 -27.97 32.37 -23.18
C TYR A 78 -27.18 31.23 -23.82
N TYR A 79 -26.77 31.36 -25.09
CA TYR A 79 -26.00 30.32 -25.79
C TYR A 79 -24.60 30.07 -25.21
N ARG A 80 -24.04 31.03 -24.46
CA ARG A 80 -22.72 30.88 -23.81
C ARG A 80 -22.73 30.03 -22.53
N TYR A 81 -23.87 29.89 -21.87
CA TYR A 81 -24.00 29.00 -20.71
C TYR A 81 -24.12 27.51 -21.12
N ILE A 82 -24.36 27.22 -22.41
CA ILE A 82 -24.40 25.86 -23.00
C ILE A 82 -23.00 25.41 -23.47
N SER A 83 -21.93 25.86 -22.80
CA SER A 83 -20.58 25.26 -22.91
C SER A 83 -19.81 25.40 -24.25
N LEU A 84 -20.21 26.27 -25.18
CA LEU A 84 -19.34 26.64 -26.31
C LEU A 84 -18.65 27.98 -26.05
N ARG A 85 -17.47 27.90 -25.45
CA ARG A 85 -16.50 28.99 -25.40
C ARG A 85 -16.13 29.37 -26.85
N PHE A 86 -16.74 30.41 -27.41
CA PHE A 86 -16.25 31.06 -28.64
C PHE A 86 -14.88 31.70 -28.34
N HIS A 87 -13.84 30.89 -28.30
CA HIS A 87 -12.45 31.33 -28.43
C HIS A 87 -12.24 31.57 -29.92
N SER A 88 -11.59 32.68 -30.31
CA SER A 88 -11.17 32.83 -31.70
C SER A 88 -10.34 31.61 -32.11
N GLU A 89 -10.43 31.17 -33.37
CA GLU A 89 -9.73 29.97 -33.83
C GLU A 89 -8.23 29.99 -33.47
N ASN A 90 -7.62 31.17 -33.47
CA ASN A 90 -6.23 31.39 -33.08
C ASN A 90 -5.96 31.07 -31.61
N TRP A 91 -6.89 31.39 -30.70
CA TRP A 91 -6.79 31.04 -29.28
C TRP A 91 -6.99 29.54 -29.05
N ILE A 92 -7.92 28.90 -29.75
CA ILE A 92 -8.12 27.44 -29.68
C ILE A 92 -6.88 26.71 -30.20
N LYS A 93 -6.31 27.17 -31.33
CA LYS A 93 -5.05 26.64 -31.88
C LYS A 93 -3.90 26.83 -30.89
N LYS A 94 -3.79 27.99 -30.24
CA LYS A 94 -2.73 28.26 -29.25
C LYS A 94 -2.87 27.40 -27.99
N GLU A 95 -4.08 27.22 -27.47
CA GLU A 95 -4.32 26.39 -26.28
C GLU A 95 -4.15 24.90 -26.60
N SER A 96 -4.61 24.44 -27.77
CA SER A 96 -4.38 23.07 -28.26
C SER A 96 -2.88 22.78 -28.42
N SER A 97 -2.10 23.72 -28.97
CA SER A 97 -0.64 23.58 -29.07
C SER A 97 0.04 23.56 -27.70
N LYS A 98 -0.43 24.36 -26.73
CA LYS A 98 0.07 24.30 -25.34
C LYS A 98 -0.28 22.98 -24.66
N GLU A 99 -1.49 22.46 -24.87
CA GLU A 99 -1.89 21.16 -24.33
C GLU A 99 -1.09 20.02 -24.94
N LYS A 100 -0.84 20.06 -26.26
CA LYS A 100 0.08 19.13 -26.94
C LYS A 100 1.49 19.22 -26.35
N PHE A 101 2.01 20.43 -26.16
CA PHE A 101 3.33 20.63 -25.54
C PHE A 101 3.38 20.13 -24.08
N ARG A 102 2.33 20.37 -23.28
CA ARG A 102 2.23 19.87 -21.91
C ARG A 102 2.21 18.34 -21.87
N LYS A 103 1.37 17.70 -22.69
CA LYS A 103 1.32 16.24 -22.82
C LYS A 103 2.66 15.67 -23.28
N TRP A 104 3.31 16.32 -24.25
CA TRP A 104 4.63 15.91 -24.74
C TRP A 104 5.69 15.98 -23.63
N LYS A 105 5.74 17.08 -22.87
CA LYS A 105 6.62 17.24 -21.70
C LYS A 105 6.35 16.17 -20.63
N GLU A 106 5.08 15.93 -20.29
CA GLU A 106 4.68 14.92 -19.31
C GLU A 106 5.10 13.50 -19.75
N ASN A 107 4.94 13.18 -21.03
CA ASN A 107 5.36 11.89 -21.60
C ASN A 107 6.88 11.72 -21.59
N ILE A 108 7.65 12.77 -21.91
CA ILE A 108 9.13 12.74 -21.85
C ILE A 108 9.62 12.51 -20.42
N ILE A 109 9.06 13.24 -19.45
CA ILE A 109 9.43 13.07 -18.04
C ILE A 109 9.12 11.64 -17.59
N SER A 110 7.93 11.12 -17.93
CA SER A 110 7.53 9.76 -17.59
C SER A 110 8.45 8.72 -18.24
N PHE A 111 8.81 8.91 -19.51
CA PHE A 111 9.72 8.04 -20.23
C PHE A 111 11.12 8.02 -19.61
N LEU A 112 11.66 9.19 -19.25
CA LEU A 112 12.97 9.31 -18.61
C LEU A 112 13.01 8.58 -17.26
N ILE A 113 11.99 8.77 -16.43
CA ILE A 113 11.85 8.08 -15.14
C ILE A 113 11.79 6.56 -15.35
N LEU A 114 10.95 6.09 -16.27
CA LEU A 114 10.81 4.66 -16.57
C LEU A 114 12.13 4.06 -17.10
N SER A 115 12.86 4.80 -17.94
CA SER A 115 14.15 4.38 -18.49
C SER A 115 15.21 4.18 -17.39
N ILE A 116 15.28 5.10 -16.41
CA ILE A 116 16.21 4.97 -15.26
C ILE A 116 15.89 3.70 -14.45
N PHE A 117 14.62 3.47 -14.12
CA PHE A 117 14.22 2.26 -13.39
C PHE A 117 14.49 0.99 -14.19
N ALA A 118 14.19 1.00 -15.48
CA ALA A 118 14.48 -0.12 -16.38
C ALA A 118 15.98 -0.41 -16.46
N ALA A 119 16.83 0.61 -16.55
CA ALA A 119 18.28 0.46 -16.54
C ALA A 119 18.78 -0.17 -15.24
N ILE A 120 18.27 0.25 -14.08
CA ILE A 120 18.62 -0.34 -12.78
C ILE A 120 18.25 -1.84 -12.76
N ILE A 121 17.01 -2.18 -13.12
CA ILE A 121 16.56 -3.59 -13.16
C ILE A 121 17.40 -4.41 -14.14
N LEU A 122 17.66 -3.87 -15.33
CA LEU A 122 18.44 -4.54 -16.37
C LEU A 122 19.88 -4.81 -15.91
N THR A 123 20.54 -3.83 -15.27
CA THR A 123 21.90 -4.03 -14.72
C THR A 123 21.92 -5.12 -13.65
N ILE A 124 20.91 -5.16 -12.77
CA ILE A 124 20.79 -6.20 -11.73
C ILE A 124 20.61 -7.58 -12.39
N LEU A 125 19.73 -7.70 -13.39
CA LEU A 125 19.46 -8.96 -14.08
C LEU A 125 20.65 -9.48 -14.88
N ILE A 126 21.33 -8.61 -15.65
CA ILE A 126 22.50 -9.01 -16.45
C ILE A 126 23.64 -9.44 -15.54
N ARG A 127 24.00 -8.61 -14.55
CA ARG A 127 25.11 -8.92 -13.64
C ARG A 127 24.79 -10.12 -12.75
N GLY A 128 23.58 -10.19 -12.22
CA GLY A 128 23.18 -11.33 -11.38
C GLY A 128 23.07 -12.64 -12.18
N LYS A 129 22.55 -12.64 -13.41
CA LYS A 129 22.54 -13.83 -14.27
C LYS A 129 23.95 -14.34 -14.56
N TYR A 130 24.89 -13.43 -14.84
CA TYR A 130 26.29 -13.79 -15.07
C TYR A 130 26.88 -14.55 -13.87
N PHE A 131 26.65 -14.07 -12.65
CA PHE A 131 27.13 -14.73 -11.43
C PHE A 131 26.42 -16.06 -11.14
N ILE A 132 25.10 -16.11 -11.28
CA ILE A 132 24.31 -17.35 -11.08
C ILE A 132 24.77 -18.45 -12.04
N PHE A 133 24.90 -18.14 -13.33
CA PHE A 133 25.28 -19.14 -14.35
C PHE A 133 26.76 -19.55 -14.21
N GLY A 134 27.65 -18.60 -13.89
CA GLY A 134 29.06 -18.86 -13.64
C GLY A 134 29.31 -19.75 -12.40
N ASN A 135 28.49 -19.63 -11.37
CA ASN A 135 28.57 -20.47 -10.17
C ASN A 135 27.98 -21.88 -10.38
N ILE A 136 26.92 -22.02 -11.19
CA ILE A 136 26.33 -23.33 -11.54
C ILE A 136 27.30 -24.17 -12.40
N LEU A 137 27.98 -23.54 -13.37
CA LEU A 137 28.92 -24.21 -14.27
C LEU A 137 30.21 -24.71 -13.57
N LYS A 138 30.61 -24.09 -12.45
CA LYS A 138 31.84 -24.45 -11.71
C LYS A 138 31.66 -25.61 -10.73
N GLY A 139 30.51 -26.29 -10.70
CA GLY A 139 30.34 -27.55 -9.97
C GLY A 139 30.39 -27.44 -8.43
N TYR A 140 30.26 -26.24 -7.87
CA TYR A 140 30.14 -26.04 -6.43
C TYR A 140 28.75 -26.47 -5.93
N LEU A 141 28.46 -27.77 -5.96
CA LEU A 141 27.23 -28.35 -5.41
C LEU A 141 27.11 -28.15 -3.88
N LYS A 142 28.20 -27.72 -3.20
CA LYS A 142 28.21 -27.27 -1.81
C LYS A 142 28.34 -25.75 -1.61
N SER A 143 28.43 -24.94 -2.66
CA SER A 143 28.61 -23.50 -2.50
C SER A 143 28.03 -22.65 -3.64
N TYR A 144 26.74 -22.33 -3.51
CA TYR A 144 26.30 -20.93 -3.66
C TYR A 144 27.21 -20.08 -2.76
N SER A 145 28.07 -19.24 -3.35
CA SER A 145 29.38 -18.84 -2.80
C SER A 145 29.45 -18.50 -1.30
N ALA A 146 30.53 -19.00 -0.69
CA ALA A 146 31.00 -18.88 0.70
C ALA A 146 30.05 -19.33 1.81
N GLU A 147 28.76 -19.03 1.75
CA GLU A 147 27.78 -19.34 2.80
C GLU A 147 26.37 -19.39 2.15
N GLY A 148 25.77 -20.58 1.99
CA GLY A 148 24.65 -20.87 1.06
C GLY A 148 23.45 -19.89 0.97
N LEU A 149 22.77 -19.87 -0.19
CA LEU A 149 21.62 -18.99 -0.50
C LEU A 149 20.24 -19.64 -0.27
N GLY A 150 20.16 -20.97 -0.20
CA GLY A 150 18.88 -21.71 -0.10
C GLY A 150 18.09 -21.42 1.19
N ILE A 151 18.76 -21.32 2.33
CA ILE A 151 18.11 -21.05 3.62
C ILE A 151 17.57 -19.60 3.66
N PRO A 152 18.37 -18.57 3.29
CA PRO A 152 17.85 -17.21 3.16
C PRO A 152 16.67 -17.05 2.21
N LEU A 153 16.67 -17.78 1.09
CA LEU A 153 15.55 -17.85 0.16
C LEU A 153 14.27 -18.35 0.84
N TRP A 154 14.36 -19.50 1.50
CA TRP A 154 13.23 -20.10 2.20
C TRP A 154 12.71 -19.21 3.33
N ASN A 155 13.60 -18.62 4.12
CA ASN A 155 13.22 -17.71 5.19
C ASN A 155 12.46 -16.49 4.64
N THR A 156 12.93 -15.89 3.54
CA THR A 156 12.24 -14.77 2.91
C THR A 156 10.86 -15.16 2.38
N ILE A 157 10.72 -16.33 1.75
CA ILE A 157 9.43 -16.83 1.26
C ILE A 157 8.46 -17.01 2.43
N LEU A 158 8.86 -17.70 3.49
CA LEU A 158 8.03 -17.93 4.67
C LEU A 158 7.60 -16.60 5.32
N LEU A 159 8.57 -15.69 5.56
CA LEU A 159 8.31 -14.40 6.17
C LEU A 159 7.22 -13.60 5.44
N LEU A 160 7.39 -13.43 4.13
CA LEU A 160 6.47 -12.65 3.32
C LEU A 160 5.12 -13.36 3.15
N PHE A 161 5.14 -14.68 2.95
CA PHE A 161 3.93 -15.47 2.80
C PHE A 161 3.04 -15.37 4.04
N PHE A 162 3.58 -15.60 5.24
CA PHE A 162 2.79 -15.55 6.47
C PHE A 162 2.37 -14.13 6.83
N ALA A 163 3.26 -13.14 6.70
CA ALA A 163 2.94 -11.74 7.01
C ALA A 163 1.78 -11.22 6.14
N VAL A 164 1.81 -11.50 4.83
CA VAL A 164 0.74 -11.10 3.92
C VAL A 164 -0.52 -11.92 4.18
N THR A 165 -0.41 -13.25 4.31
CA THR A 165 -1.57 -14.13 4.53
C THR A 165 -2.34 -13.77 5.79
N TRP A 166 -1.68 -13.42 6.89
CA TRP A 166 -2.34 -13.00 8.12
C TRP A 166 -2.88 -11.57 8.06
N SER A 167 -2.16 -10.64 7.44
CA SER A 167 -2.58 -9.23 7.36
C SER A 167 -3.83 -9.04 6.51
N LEU A 168 -4.00 -9.84 5.46
CA LEU A 168 -5.11 -9.71 4.53
C LEU A 168 -6.51 -9.86 5.13
N PRO A 169 -6.87 -10.97 5.81
CA PRO A 169 -8.20 -11.12 6.40
C PRO A 169 -8.46 -10.05 7.46
N VAL A 170 -7.47 -9.76 8.31
CA VAL A 170 -7.58 -8.76 9.37
C VAL A 170 -7.88 -7.38 8.78
N CYS A 171 -7.12 -6.93 7.78
CA CYS A 171 -7.35 -5.65 7.12
C CYS A 171 -8.67 -5.62 6.33
N PHE A 172 -9.00 -6.71 5.64
CA PHE A 172 -10.21 -6.79 4.82
C PHE A 172 -11.46 -6.64 5.68
N PHE A 173 -11.60 -7.45 6.74
CA PHE A 173 -12.77 -7.39 7.61
C PHE A 173 -12.81 -6.10 8.43
N SER A 174 -11.67 -5.62 8.93
CA SER A 174 -11.60 -4.35 9.67
C SER A 174 -12.01 -3.16 8.79
N ALA A 175 -11.51 -3.09 7.54
CA ALA A 175 -11.86 -2.02 6.62
C ALA A 175 -13.33 -2.11 6.14
N LEU A 176 -13.84 -3.33 5.94
CA LEU A 176 -15.25 -3.55 5.62
C LEU A 176 -16.13 -3.09 6.78
N PHE A 177 -15.80 -3.50 8.01
CA PHE A 177 -16.53 -3.10 9.21
C PHE A 177 -16.55 -1.58 9.38
N ALA A 178 -15.38 -0.95 9.28
CA ALA A 178 -15.23 0.49 9.39
C ALA A 178 -15.95 1.28 8.29
N SER A 179 -15.99 0.75 7.06
CA SER A 179 -16.65 1.43 5.95
C SER A 179 -18.17 1.32 6.00
N ALA A 180 -18.70 0.11 6.29
CA ALA A 180 -20.13 -0.20 6.25
C ALA A 180 -20.88 0.22 7.52
N TYR A 181 -20.36 -0.12 8.71
CA TYR A 181 -21.10 0.08 9.97
C TYR A 181 -20.90 1.47 10.57
N LEU A 182 -19.72 2.07 10.42
CA LEU A 182 -19.47 3.44 10.91
C LEU A 182 -20.02 4.54 9.98
N TYR A 183 -20.90 4.21 9.02
CA TYR A 183 -21.56 5.21 8.17
C TYR A 183 -22.37 6.23 8.98
N ARG A 184 -23.07 5.77 10.03
CA ARG A 184 -23.88 6.62 10.92
C ARG A 184 -23.01 7.51 11.81
N TRP A 185 -21.78 7.09 12.11
CA TRP A 185 -20.83 7.79 12.99
C TRP A 185 -19.66 8.37 12.19
N ARG A 186 -19.95 9.28 11.25
CA ARG A 186 -18.95 9.84 10.31
C ARG A 186 -17.71 10.38 11.02
N ARG A 187 -17.84 11.05 12.17
CA ARG A 187 -16.70 11.59 12.93
C ARG A 187 -15.77 10.48 13.41
N LEU A 188 -16.31 9.44 14.06
CA LEU A 188 -15.52 8.30 14.53
C LEU A 188 -14.84 7.56 13.38
N LYS A 189 -15.56 7.36 12.26
CA LYS A 189 -15.00 6.75 11.06
C LYS A 189 -13.76 7.49 10.55
N TYR A 190 -13.84 8.81 10.43
CA TYR A 190 -12.71 9.62 9.97
C TYR A 190 -11.57 9.63 10.98
N ILE A 191 -11.84 9.69 12.28
CA ILE A 191 -10.82 9.65 13.32
C ILE A 191 -10.06 8.32 13.28
N LEU A 192 -10.77 7.18 13.30
CA LEU A 192 -10.17 5.84 13.26
C LEU A 192 -9.36 5.62 11.98
N SER A 193 -9.95 5.96 10.83
CA SER A 193 -9.23 5.82 9.55
C SER A 193 -8.00 6.74 9.50
N SER A 194 -8.09 7.95 10.04
CA SER A 194 -6.97 8.90 10.08
C SER A 194 -5.87 8.40 11.00
N PHE A 195 -6.21 7.88 12.17
CA PHE A 195 -5.27 7.28 13.11
C PHE A 195 -4.52 6.10 12.49
N ILE A 196 -5.26 5.15 11.90
CA ILE A 196 -4.65 3.97 11.25
C ILE A 196 -3.77 4.40 10.06
N SER A 197 -4.20 5.37 9.27
CA SER A 197 -3.36 5.92 8.19
C SER A 197 -2.12 6.66 8.72
N GLY A 198 -2.22 7.29 9.90
CA GLY A 198 -1.12 7.90 10.67
C GLY A 198 -0.07 6.89 11.09
N CYS A 199 -0.48 5.71 11.55
CA CYS A 199 0.45 4.61 11.83
C CYS A 199 1.29 4.23 10.60
N GLY A 200 0.74 4.38 9.39
CA GLY A 200 1.45 4.12 8.13
C GLY A 200 2.47 5.18 7.72
N THR A 201 2.42 6.40 8.29
CA THR A 201 3.40 7.47 7.99
C THR A 201 4.63 7.42 8.89
N VAL A 202 4.57 6.62 9.96
CA VAL A 202 5.69 6.41 10.87
C VAL A 202 6.87 5.76 10.11
N PRO A 203 8.09 6.31 10.20
CA PRO A 203 9.27 5.73 9.59
C PRO A 203 9.45 4.23 9.92
N PRO A 204 9.82 3.37 8.95
CA PRO A 204 9.92 1.93 9.17
C PRO A 204 10.93 1.51 10.26
N MET A 205 11.97 2.31 10.51
CA MET A 205 12.93 2.04 11.58
C MET A 205 12.28 2.04 12.97
N LEU A 206 11.29 2.91 13.19
CA LEU A 206 10.60 3.00 14.48
C LEU A 206 9.67 1.80 14.68
N TRP A 207 9.01 1.36 13.61
CA TRP A 207 8.30 0.08 13.61
C TRP A 207 9.21 -1.09 13.96
N ALA A 208 10.47 -1.06 13.51
CA ALA A 208 11.43 -2.11 13.83
C ALA A 208 11.85 -2.16 15.29
N MET A 209 12.16 -0.99 15.85
CA MET A 209 12.48 -0.88 17.27
C MET A 209 11.30 -1.29 18.16
N PHE A 210 10.10 -0.81 17.82
CA PHE A 210 8.88 -1.17 18.54
C PHE A 210 8.61 -2.68 18.48
N SER A 211 8.72 -3.28 17.29
CA SER A 211 8.43 -4.71 17.11
C SER A 211 9.44 -5.59 17.82
N MET A 212 10.73 -5.18 17.82
CA MET A 212 11.75 -5.86 18.62
C MET A 212 11.41 -5.82 20.11
N PHE A 213 11.13 -4.64 20.65
CA PHE A 213 10.74 -4.51 22.06
C PHE A 213 9.49 -5.33 22.40
N LEU A 214 8.43 -5.26 21.58
CA LEU A 214 7.17 -5.93 21.87
C LEU A 214 7.28 -7.45 21.73
N PHE A 215 7.84 -7.97 20.63
CA PHE A 215 7.81 -9.41 20.37
C PHE A 215 8.96 -10.17 21.03
N ILE A 216 10.15 -9.56 21.12
CA ILE A 216 11.33 -10.21 21.69
C ILE A 216 11.40 -9.92 23.19
N ASP A 217 11.38 -8.66 23.61
CA ASP A 217 11.60 -8.33 25.03
C ASP A 217 10.35 -8.60 25.89
N GLN A 218 9.16 -8.18 25.45
CA GLN A 218 7.93 -8.33 26.23
C GLN A 218 7.28 -9.72 26.07
N MET A 219 7.01 -10.15 24.83
CA MET A 219 6.31 -11.42 24.59
C MET A 219 7.24 -12.65 24.60
N LYS A 220 8.56 -12.47 24.67
CA LYS A 220 9.56 -13.56 24.69
C LYS A 220 9.31 -14.63 23.62
N LEU A 221 8.88 -14.21 22.42
CA LEU A 221 8.58 -15.10 21.28
C LEU A 221 9.84 -15.64 20.59
N SER A 222 10.96 -15.68 21.29
CA SER A 222 12.25 -16.13 20.80
C SER A 222 12.97 -16.94 21.86
N MET A 223 13.62 -18.03 21.44
CA MET A 223 14.57 -18.76 22.28
C MET A 223 15.93 -18.03 22.41
N GLY A 224 16.05 -16.81 21.86
CA GLY A 224 17.24 -15.97 21.85
C GLY A 224 16.90 -14.50 21.60
N ARG A 225 17.86 -13.69 21.12
CA ARG A 225 17.65 -12.24 20.89
C ARG A 225 16.87 -11.90 19.61
N VAL A 226 16.61 -12.88 18.74
CA VAL A 226 16.13 -12.69 17.37
C VAL A 226 15.41 -13.97 16.90
N SER A 227 14.28 -13.87 16.20
CA SER A 227 13.57 -15.03 15.64
C SER A 227 12.88 -14.76 14.29
N ILE A 228 12.79 -15.78 13.43
CA ILE A 228 12.03 -15.67 12.16
C ILE A 228 10.57 -15.32 12.44
N PHE A 229 9.94 -15.98 13.42
CA PHE A 229 8.55 -15.71 13.79
C PHE A 229 8.34 -14.26 14.26
N ALA A 230 9.25 -13.69 15.05
CA ALA A 230 9.20 -12.27 15.40
C ALA A 230 9.30 -11.38 14.15
N GLY A 231 10.12 -11.75 13.17
CA GLY A 231 10.17 -11.10 11.86
C GLY A 231 8.84 -11.14 11.10
N VAL A 232 8.12 -12.28 11.13
CA VAL A 232 6.79 -12.43 10.50
C VAL A 232 5.80 -11.46 11.15
N MET A 233 5.74 -11.47 12.48
CA MET A 233 4.80 -10.64 13.25
C MET A 233 5.11 -9.15 13.10
N SER A 234 6.39 -8.80 13.00
CA SER A 234 6.85 -7.43 12.75
C SER A 234 6.40 -6.93 11.37
N LEU A 235 6.58 -7.74 10.33
CA LEU A 235 6.10 -7.41 8.98
C LEU A 235 4.57 -7.35 8.94
N PHE A 236 3.88 -8.27 9.63
CA PHE A 236 2.43 -8.27 9.75
C PHE A 236 1.91 -6.93 10.30
N ILE A 237 2.41 -6.49 11.46
CA ILE A 237 1.99 -5.23 12.08
C ILE A 237 2.30 -4.04 11.18
N LEU A 238 3.50 -3.96 10.60
CA LEU A 238 3.90 -2.87 9.70
C LEU A 238 3.01 -2.79 8.43
N ASN A 239 2.45 -3.93 8.00
CA ASN A 239 1.61 -4.01 6.81
C ASN A 239 0.15 -3.60 7.06
N LEU A 240 -0.35 -3.76 8.30
CA LEU A 240 -1.73 -3.47 8.66
C LEU A 240 -2.22 -2.08 8.24
N PRO A 241 -1.54 -0.96 8.59
CA PRO A 241 -2.05 0.38 8.26
C PRO A 241 -2.10 0.64 6.76
N PHE A 242 -1.16 0.07 6.01
CA PHE A 242 -1.10 0.17 4.55
C PHE A 242 -2.29 -0.54 3.88
N LEU A 243 -2.46 -1.84 4.17
CA LEU A 243 -3.54 -2.63 3.58
C LEU A 243 -4.93 -2.15 4.02
N PHE A 244 -5.09 -1.82 5.31
CA PHE A 244 -6.34 -1.26 5.83
C PHE A 244 -6.74 -0.01 5.04
N SER A 245 -5.81 0.94 4.85
CA SER A 245 -6.10 2.19 4.14
C SER A 245 -6.48 1.96 2.68
N LYS A 246 -5.82 1.01 2.00
CA LYS A 246 -6.14 0.65 0.60
C LYS A 246 -7.54 0.04 0.49
N PHE A 247 -7.88 -0.91 1.37
CA PHE A 247 -9.20 -1.54 1.37
C PHE A 247 -10.30 -0.57 1.82
N PHE A 248 -10.05 0.24 2.86
CA PHE A 248 -11.01 1.23 3.33
C PHE A 248 -11.38 2.24 2.25
N ASN A 249 -10.38 2.77 1.53
CA ASN A 249 -10.62 3.70 0.42
C ASN A 249 -11.35 3.01 -0.74
N LEU A 250 -11.04 1.74 -1.01
CA LEU A 250 -11.76 0.95 -2.00
C LEU A 250 -13.23 0.83 -1.62
N PHE A 251 -13.55 0.34 -0.42
CA PHE A 251 -14.93 0.20 0.05
C PHE A 251 -15.68 1.53 0.06
N GLU A 252 -15.06 2.61 0.54
CA GLU A 252 -15.68 3.93 0.58
C GLU A 252 -16.03 4.46 -0.82
N ASN A 253 -15.16 4.23 -1.80
CA ASN A 253 -15.40 4.65 -3.18
C ASN A 253 -16.58 3.89 -3.80
N TYR A 254 -16.68 2.59 -3.55
CA TYR A 254 -17.82 1.79 -4.01
C TYR A 254 -19.11 2.19 -3.29
N LEU A 255 -19.05 2.39 -1.97
CA LEU A 255 -20.20 2.83 -1.18
C LEU A 255 -20.75 4.17 -1.69
N LYS A 256 -19.88 5.12 -2.03
CA LYS A 256 -20.29 6.38 -2.68
C LYS A 256 -20.90 6.15 -4.06
N LYS A 257 -20.25 5.33 -4.91
CA LYS A 257 -20.70 5.07 -6.28
C LYS A 257 -22.10 4.43 -6.34
N TYR A 258 -22.39 3.50 -5.44
CA TYR A 258 -23.65 2.74 -5.45
C TYR A 258 -24.65 3.20 -4.36
N SER A 259 -24.35 4.23 -3.57
CA SER A 259 -25.23 4.73 -2.51
C SER A 259 -26.65 5.03 -2.99
N ASN A 260 -26.78 5.77 -4.09
CA ASN A 260 -28.08 6.12 -4.68
C ASN A 260 -28.84 4.88 -5.16
N THR A 261 -28.15 3.91 -5.75
CA THR A 261 -28.75 2.65 -6.21
C THR A 261 -29.20 1.75 -5.07
N PHE A 262 -28.48 1.75 -3.95
CA PHE A 262 -28.90 1.00 -2.77
C PHE A 262 -30.14 1.62 -2.12
N LEU A 263 -30.19 2.95 -2.06
CA LEU A 263 -31.33 3.67 -1.50
C LEU A 263 -32.59 3.48 -2.35
N SER A 264 -32.47 3.47 -3.69
CA SER A 264 -33.60 3.19 -4.59
C SER A 264 -34.11 1.75 -4.54
N LEU A 265 -33.24 0.79 -4.19
CA LEU A 265 -33.58 -0.64 -4.13
C LEU A 265 -33.90 -1.12 -2.70
N GLY A 266 -33.87 -0.23 -1.69
CA GLY A 266 -34.06 -0.61 -0.28
C GLY A 266 -32.99 -1.58 0.24
N LEU A 267 -31.82 -1.62 -0.39
CA LEU A 267 -30.75 -2.56 -0.10
C LEU A 267 -29.85 -2.01 1.02
N HIS A 268 -29.56 -2.85 2.00
CA HIS A 268 -28.70 -2.51 3.12
C HIS A 268 -27.21 -2.48 2.73
N PRO A 269 -26.34 -1.70 3.42
CA PRO A 269 -24.91 -1.65 3.16
C PRO A 269 -24.13 -2.97 3.25
N TYR A 270 -24.69 -4.08 3.74
CA TYR A 270 -24.02 -5.39 3.66
C TYR A 270 -23.97 -5.92 2.22
N ASN A 271 -24.91 -5.54 1.35
CA ASN A 271 -24.91 -5.91 -0.06
C ASN A 271 -23.76 -5.29 -0.86
N ILE A 272 -23.12 -4.26 -0.30
CA ILE A 272 -21.88 -3.66 -0.82
C ILE A 272 -20.75 -4.69 -0.86
N MET A 273 -20.70 -5.59 0.12
CA MET A 273 -19.69 -6.65 0.18
C MET A 273 -19.70 -7.48 -1.11
N PHE A 274 -20.89 -7.81 -1.62
CA PHE A 274 -21.03 -8.64 -2.81
C PHE A 274 -20.55 -7.91 -4.07
N LEU A 275 -20.97 -6.66 -4.25
CA LEU A 275 -20.55 -5.84 -5.40
C LEU A 275 -19.04 -5.56 -5.37
N VAL A 276 -18.49 -5.28 -4.19
CA VAL A 276 -17.06 -5.02 -4.04
C VAL A 276 -16.24 -6.28 -4.26
N ILE A 277 -16.70 -7.44 -3.77
CA ILE A 277 -16.05 -8.71 -4.04
C ILE A 277 -16.15 -9.08 -5.52
N GLN A 278 -17.12 -8.60 -6.30
CA GLN A 278 -17.16 -8.88 -7.75
C GLN A 278 -16.31 -7.90 -8.56
N ASP A 279 -16.52 -6.60 -8.37
CA ASP A 279 -15.93 -5.56 -9.19
C ASP A 279 -14.54 -5.13 -8.68
N GLY A 280 -14.30 -5.28 -7.38
CA GLY A 280 -13.13 -4.78 -6.67
C GLY A 280 -11.93 -5.74 -6.66
N ILE A 281 -12.08 -7.01 -7.06
CA ILE A 281 -11.01 -8.03 -7.00
C ILE A 281 -9.72 -7.54 -7.64
N LYS A 282 -9.81 -6.95 -8.84
CA LYS A 282 -8.62 -6.48 -9.57
C LYS A 282 -7.86 -5.44 -8.75
N ARG A 283 -8.58 -4.48 -8.14
CA ARG A 283 -7.97 -3.44 -7.29
C ARG A 283 -7.43 -4.01 -5.98
N MET A 284 -8.09 -5.03 -5.41
CA MET A 284 -7.57 -5.74 -4.25
C MET A 284 -6.28 -6.47 -4.58
N LYS A 285 -6.22 -7.25 -5.67
CA LYS A 285 -5.00 -7.94 -6.13
C LYS A 285 -3.83 -6.98 -6.31
N LEU A 286 -4.07 -5.80 -6.90
CA LEU A 286 -3.05 -4.75 -7.01
C LEU A 286 -2.59 -4.25 -5.64
N SER A 287 -3.50 -4.05 -4.68
CA SER A 287 -3.14 -3.61 -3.32
C SER A 287 -2.31 -4.67 -2.57
N ILE A 288 -2.57 -5.95 -2.81
CA ILE A 288 -1.77 -7.08 -2.29
C ILE A 288 -0.38 -7.08 -2.93
N SER A 289 -0.31 -6.88 -4.24
CA SER A 289 0.96 -6.75 -4.97
C SER A 289 1.82 -5.63 -4.42
N ASP A 290 1.24 -4.43 -4.23
CA ASP A 290 1.94 -3.27 -3.66
C ASP A 290 2.43 -3.56 -2.24
N SER A 291 1.69 -4.36 -1.47
CA SER A 291 2.08 -4.78 -0.12
C SER A 291 3.29 -5.71 -0.16
N ILE A 292 3.31 -6.71 -1.05
CA ILE A 292 4.44 -7.64 -1.20
C ILE A 292 5.71 -6.89 -1.63
N THR A 293 5.60 -5.99 -2.60
CA THR A 293 6.76 -5.20 -3.08
C THR A 293 7.28 -4.27 -2.00
N ARG A 294 6.40 -3.64 -1.21
CA ARG A 294 6.78 -2.84 -0.05
C ARG A 294 7.50 -3.66 1.01
N LEU A 295 6.92 -4.78 1.46
CA LEU A 295 7.50 -5.61 2.53
C LEU A 295 8.85 -6.21 2.14
N ASN A 296 9.04 -6.54 0.86
CA ASN A 296 10.35 -6.94 0.32
C ASN A 296 11.43 -5.86 0.52
N GLY A 297 11.06 -4.58 0.53
CA GLY A 297 11.97 -3.46 0.74
C GLY A 297 12.30 -3.18 2.21
N GLU A 298 11.54 -3.74 3.18
CA GLU A 298 11.66 -3.44 4.61
C GLU A 298 12.82 -4.21 5.28
N SER A 299 14.02 -4.00 4.75
CA SER A 299 15.23 -4.75 5.11
C SER A 299 15.75 -4.43 6.50
N GLY A 300 15.64 -3.15 6.92
CA GLY A 300 16.07 -2.71 8.25
C GLY A 300 15.23 -3.34 9.38
N LEU A 301 13.94 -3.54 9.12
CA LEU A 301 13.03 -4.24 10.03
C LEU A 301 13.48 -5.68 10.28
N LEU A 302 13.74 -6.41 9.20
CA LEU A 302 14.15 -7.82 9.28
C LEU A 302 15.53 -7.99 9.90
N PHE A 303 16.45 -7.04 9.68
CA PHE A 303 17.77 -7.09 10.31
C PHE A 303 17.70 -7.07 11.83
N LEU A 304 16.76 -6.31 12.40
CA LEU A 304 16.57 -6.18 13.84
C LEU A 304 15.79 -7.34 14.48
N THR A 305 14.89 -7.96 13.71
CA THR A 305 13.89 -8.90 14.25
C THR A 305 14.15 -10.36 13.88
N ALA A 306 14.52 -10.62 12.62
CA ALA A 306 14.87 -11.95 12.09
C ALA A 306 16.39 -12.22 12.09
N GLY A 307 17.19 -11.15 12.03
CA GLY A 307 18.65 -11.17 12.20
C GLY A 307 19.42 -11.39 10.91
N ALA A 308 20.73 -11.18 11.02
CA ALA A 308 21.68 -11.35 9.91
C ALA A 308 22.56 -12.61 10.07
N SER A 309 22.43 -13.32 11.19
CA SER A 309 23.23 -14.52 11.51
C SER A 309 22.78 -15.72 10.70
N LYS A 310 23.76 -16.49 10.22
CA LYS A 310 23.51 -17.72 9.46
C LYS A 310 23.00 -18.79 10.39
N SER A 311 21.98 -19.50 9.93
CA SER A 311 21.55 -20.76 10.51
C SER A 311 21.72 -21.85 9.46
N ASN A 312 22.31 -22.98 9.85
CA ASN A 312 22.41 -24.17 8.99
C ASN A 312 21.08 -24.95 8.94
N ARG A 313 20.09 -24.57 9.75
CA ARG A 313 18.78 -25.22 9.86
C ARG A 313 17.67 -24.18 9.73
N LEU A 314 16.57 -24.59 9.11
CA LEU A 314 15.32 -23.82 9.09
C LEU A 314 14.69 -23.87 10.49
N THR A 315 14.67 -22.74 11.20
CA THR A 315 14.13 -22.65 12.55
C THR A 315 13.15 -21.50 12.66
N TRP A 316 11.91 -21.78 13.06
CA TRP A 316 10.88 -20.76 13.29
C TRP A 316 11.17 -19.83 14.46
N TRP A 317 11.66 -20.42 15.56
CA TRP A 317 11.93 -19.73 16.84
C TRP A 317 13.37 -19.25 17.00
N GLY A 318 14.25 -19.63 16.05
CA GLY A 318 15.65 -19.23 16.01
C GLY A 318 15.91 -18.09 15.04
N HIS A 319 17.13 -17.56 15.06
CA HIS A 319 17.55 -16.53 14.12
C HIS A 319 17.59 -17.08 12.69
N GLY A 320 17.26 -16.24 11.72
CA GLY A 320 17.23 -16.64 10.32
C GLY A 320 17.61 -15.49 9.41
N GLN A 321 18.78 -15.62 8.78
CA GLN A 321 19.17 -14.72 7.69
C GLN A 321 18.13 -14.81 6.56
N THR A 322 17.79 -13.65 6.02
CA THR A 322 16.91 -13.44 4.85
C THR A 322 17.74 -12.96 3.66
N LEU A 323 17.18 -12.94 2.45
CA LEU A 323 17.88 -12.37 1.28
C LEU A 323 18.30 -10.92 1.49
N THR A 324 17.41 -10.09 2.05
CA THR A 324 17.67 -8.68 2.32
C THR A 324 18.76 -8.50 3.37
N THR A 325 18.69 -9.22 4.49
CA THR A 325 19.71 -9.13 5.55
C THR A 325 21.04 -9.74 5.11
N LYS A 326 21.04 -10.69 4.18
CA LYS A 326 22.26 -11.22 3.55
C LYS A 326 22.99 -10.16 2.73
N ILE A 327 22.29 -9.32 1.98
CA ILE A 327 22.88 -8.19 1.24
C ILE A 327 23.60 -7.22 2.19
N PHE A 328 23.04 -6.97 3.37
CA PHE A 328 23.69 -6.13 4.38
C PHE A 328 24.85 -6.83 5.07
N ALA A 329 24.67 -8.09 5.46
CA ALA A 329 25.71 -8.89 6.10
C ALA A 329 26.92 -9.09 5.18
N SER A 330 26.71 -9.23 3.88
CA SER A 330 27.80 -9.44 2.92
C SER A 330 28.69 -8.21 2.79
N LYS A 331 28.11 -7.01 2.93
CA LYS A 331 28.86 -5.75 2.95
C LYS A 331 29.76 -5.62 4.19
N LEU A 332 29.36 -6.22 5.32
CA LEU A 332 30.07 -6.11 6.59
C LEU A 332 31.14 -7.20 6.77
N LYS A 333 30.97 -8.38 6.16
CA LYS A 333 31.82 -9.55 6.40
C LYS A 333 32.81 -9.91 5.29
N TYR A 334 32.56 -9.58 4.03
CA TYR A 334 33.39 -10.05 2.91
C TYR A 334 34.25 -8.96 2.26
N ASN A 335 35.29 -9.41 1.57
CA ASN A 335 36.09 -8.58 0.66
C ASN A 335 35.22 -8.00 -0.47
N ILE A 336 35.62 -6.82 -0.97
CA ILE A 336 34.82 -5.98 -1.88
C ILE A 336 34.35 -6.73 -3.15
N LEU A 337 35.17 -7.63 -3.69
CA LEU A 337 34.86 -8.38 -4.92
C LEU A 337 33.84 -9.51 -4.67
N GLU A 338 34.02 -10.29 -3.61
CA GLU A 338 33.11 -11.38 -3.22
C GLU A 338 31.79 -10.85 -2.67
N ALA A 339 31.81 -9.71 -1.98
CA ALA A 339 30.59 -9.04 -1.52
C ALA A 339 29.69 -8.65 -2.71
N LYS A 340 30.29 -8.10 -3.79
CA LYS A 340 29.53 -7.66 -4.97
C LYS A 340 28.81 -8.81 -5.65
N SER A 341 29.46 -9.96 -5.84
CA SER A 341 28.83 -11.13 -6.50
C SER A 341 27.64 -11.65 -5.69
N VAL A 342 27.81 -11.86 -4.37
CA VAL A 342 26.74 -12.33 -3.48
C VAL A 342 25.57 -11.35 -3.43
N MET A 343 25.84 -10.03 -3.47
CA MET A 343 24.79 -9.01 -3.50
C MET A 343 23.97 -9.04 -4.79
N TYR A 344 24.59 -9.15 -5.97
CA TYR A 344 23.85 -9.23 -7.23
C TYR A 344 23.03 -10.52 -7.35
N GLU A 345 23.57 -11.66 -6.89
CA GLU A 345 22.82 -12.93 -6.85
C GLU A 345 21.60 -12.86 -5.94
N SER A 346 21.78 -12.36 -4.71
CA SER A 346 20.67 -12.22 -3.75
C SER A 346 19.62 -11.21 -4.20
N LEU A 347 20.00 -10.12 -4.89
CA LEU A 347 19.05 -9.17 -5.48
C LEU A 347 18.21 -9.80 -6.60
N VAL A 348 18.82 -10.57 -7.50
CA VAL A 348 18.09 -11.26 -8.56
C VAL A 348 17.11 -12.27 -7.97
N LEU A 349 17.56 -13.05 -6.99
CA LEU A 349 16.69 -14.00 -6.30
C LEU A 349 15.55 -13.30 -5.56
N LEU A 350 15.79 -12.14 -4.94
CA LEU A 350 14.75 -11.36 -4.28
C LEU A 350 13.67 -10.90 -5.29
N VAL A 351 14.06 -10.44 -6.48
CA VAL A 351 13.10 -10.10 -7.55
C VAL A 351 12.28 -11.33 -7.94
N PHE A 352 12.93 -12.48 -8.16
CA PHE A 352 12.21 -13.73 -8.49
C PHE A 352 11.26 -14.17 -7.36
N VAL A 353 11.68 -14.10 -6.10
CA VAL A 353 10.83 -14.42 -4.94
C VAL A 353 9.62 -13.47 -4.89
N SER A 354 9.82 -12.18 -5.13
CA SER A 354 8.71 -11.21 -5.14
C SER A 354 7.65 -11.55 -6.20
N LEU A 355 8.09 -11.94 -7.41
CA LEU A 355 7.22 -12.36 -8.51
C LEU A 355 6.55 -13.71 -8.22
N PHE A 356 7.29 -14.65 -7.64
CA PHE A 356 6.79 -15.96 -7.24
C PHE A 356 5.68 -15.84 -6.20
N ILE A 357 5.89 -15.04 -5.16
CA ILE A 357 4.90 -14.76 -4.12
C ILE A 357 3.67 -14.06 -4.72
N PHE A 358 3.86 -13.07 -5.60
CA PHE A 358 2.74 -12.43 -6.30
C PHE A 358 1.91 -13.42 -7.12
N SER A 359 2.57 -14.36 -7.81
CA SER A 359 1.89 -15.43 -8.57
C SER A 359 1.08 -16.33 -7.64
N ILE A 360 1.67 -16.78 -6.52
CA ILE A 360 0.98 -17.60 -5.51
C ILE A 360 -0.25 -16.87 -4.99
N PHE A 361 -0.13 -15.61 -4.56
CA PHE A 361 -1.25 -14.86 -4.03
C PHE A 361 -2.34 -14.63 -5.08
N ASN A 362 -1.98 -14.35 -6.35
CA ASN A 362 -2.98 -14.22 -7.41
C ASN A 362 -3.77 -15.51 -7.65
N GLY A 363 -3.10 -16.67 -7.61
CA GLY A 363 -3.71 -17.99 -7.76
C GLY A 363 -4.59 -18.36 -6.56
N MET A 364 -4.03 -18.30 -5.34
CA MET A 364 -4.76 -18.61 -4.10
C MET A 364 -5.99 -17.72 -3.93
N TRP A 365 -5.86 -16.41 -4.15
CA TRP A 365 -6.99 -15.49 -4.00
C TRP A 365 -8.05 -15.65 -5.07
N ALA A 366 -7.70 -16.06 -6.29
CA ALA A 366 -8.72 -16.41 -7.27
C ALA A 366 -9.64 -17.52 -6.73
N GLY A 367 -9.06 -18.55 -6.10
CA GLY A 367 -9.79 -19.65 -5.45
C GLY A 367 -10.57 -19.21 -4.20
N VAL A 368 -9.98 -18.40 -3.33
CA VAL A 368 -10.67 -17.89 -2.12
C VAL A 368 -11.83 -16.97 -2.50
N LEU A 369 -11.68 -16.12 -3.52
CA LEU A 369 -12.72 -15.20 -3.94
C LEU A 369 -13.87 -15.90 -4.67
N THR A 370 -13.59 -16.93 -5.48
CA THR A 370 -14.66 -17.78 -6.04
C THR A 370 -15.37 -18.57 -4.95
N PHE A 371 -14.64 -19.08 -3.96
CA PHE A 371 -15.23 -19.72 -2.78
C PHE A 371 -16.14 -18.75 -2.01
N LEU A 372 -15.66 -17.54 -1.68
CA LEU A 372 -16.46 -16.52 -1.01
C LEU A 372 -17.69 -16.15 -1.84
N LYS A 373 -17.54 -15.93 -3.15
CA LYS A 373 -18.67 -15.66 -4.06
C LYS A 373 -19.72 -16.76 -3.99
N ASN A 374 -19.32 -18.03 -4.03
CA ASN A 374 -20.24 -19.16 -3.96
C ASN A 374 -20.88 -19.30 -2.58
N PHE A 375 -20.10 -19.10 -1.50
CA PHE A 375 -20.58 -19.13 -0.12
C PHE A 375 -21.62 -18.05 0.14
N PHE A 376 -21.35 -16.80 -0.24
CA PHE A 376 -22.29 -15.70 -0.10
C PHE A 376 -23.49 -15.86 -1.04
N LYS A 377 -23.32 -16.37 -2.27
CA LYS A 377 -24.44 -16.70 -3.16
C LYS A 377 -25.36 -17.70 -2.47
N LYS A 378 -24.81 -18.78 -1.91
CA LYS A 378 -25.58 -19.81 -1.20
C LYS A 378 -26.31 -19.26 0.04
N ILE A 379 -25.66 -18.38 0.80
CA ILE A 379 -26.29 -17.69 1.94
C ILE A 379 -27.43 -16.77 1.46
N TYR A 380 -27.20 -15.96 0.43
CA TYR A 380 -28.21 -15.08 -0.13
C TYR A 380 -29.42 -15.87 -0.63
N TYR A 381 -29.23 -16.95 -1.39
CA TYR A 381 -30.33 -17.81 -1.83
C TYR A 381 -31.05 -18.46 -0.65
N ARG A 382 -30.34 -18.90 0.39
CA ARG A 382 -30.99 -19.44 1.61
C ARG A 382 -31.82 -18.40 2.34
N LEU A 383 -31.34 -17.16 2.46
CA LEU A 383 -32.06 -16.06 3.08
C LEU A 383 -33.27 -15.64 2.23
N TYR A 384 -33.11 -15.55 0.92
CA TYR A 384 -34.17 -15.27 -0.03
C TYR A 384 -35.25 -16.36 0.00
N LEU A 385 -34.85 -17.64 -0.01
CA LEU A 385 -35.79 -18.76 0.08
C LEU A 385 -36.53 -18.79 1.43
N LYS A 386 -35.84 -18.49 2.55
CA LYS A 386 -36.50 -18.34 3.86
C LYS A 386 -37.48 -17.16 3.88
N ALA A 387 -37.16 -16.05 3.22
CA ALA A 387 -38.05 -14.90 3.09
C ALA A 387 -39.27 -15.22 2.20
N CYS A 388 -39.09 -16.00 1.12
CA CYS A 388 -40.19 -16.45 0.26
C CYS A 388 -41.05 -17.54 0.91
N SER A 389 -40.47 -18.47 1.67
CA SER A 389 -41.21 -19.56 2.35
C SER A 389 -41.96 -19.08 3.58
N GLY A 390 -41.56 -17.94 4.16
CA GLY A 390 -42.22 -17.31 5.31
C GLY A 390 -43.46 -16.49 4.97
N GLY A 391 -43.93 -16.54 3.72
CA GLY A 391 -45.21 -16.00 3.25
C GLY A 391 -45.68 -14.76 3.97
N ILE A 392 -45.16 -13.57 3.62
CA ILE A 392 -45.84 -12.27 3.65
C ILE A 392 -44.80 -11.20 3.26
N PHE A 393 -45.19 -10.38 2.28
CA PHE A 393 -44.63 -9.08 1.95
C PHE A 393 -44.68 -8.15 3.18
N SER A 394 -43.79 -8.33 4.15
CA SER A 394 -43.58 -7.37 5.22
C SER A 394 -42.08 -7.16 5.43
N LEU A 395 -41.49 -6.45 4.48
CA LEU A 395 -40.20 -5.78 4.68
C LEU A 395 -40.22 -4.92 5.98
N SER A 396 -41.41 -4.57 6.49
CA SER A 396 -41.66 -3.87 7.76
C SER A 396 -41.35 -4.69 9.02
N ASN A 397 -41.60 -6.01 9.06
CA ASN A 397 -41.36 -6.81 10.29
C ASN A 397 -39.90 -7.25 10.46
N LEU A 398 -39.10 -7.21 9.39
CA LEU A 398 -37.65 -7.39 9.47
C LEU A 398 -36.92 -6.12 9.94
N LEU A 399 -37.57 -4.95 9.82
CA LEU A 399 -37.06 -3.66 10.28
C LEU A 399 -37.29 -3.41 11.78
N SER A 400 -38.30 -4.05 12.39
CA SER A 400 -38.60 -3.89 13.83
C SER A 400 -37.72 -4.73 14.75
N ASN A 401 -37.14 -5.83 14.27
CA ASN A 401 -36.29 -6.70 15.10
C ASN A 401 -34.81 -6.28 15.12
N PHE A 402 -34.46 -5.18 14.45
CA PHE A 402 -33.10 -4.62 14.41
C PHE A 402 -33.04 -3.13 14.85
N SER A 403 -34.10 -2.61 15.48
CA SER A 403 -34.08 -1.29 16.14
C SER A 403 -33.31 -1.30 17.44
#